data_AF-A0A450Y5K9-F1
#
_entry.id   AF-A0A450Y5K9-F1
#
_cell.length_a   1.000
_cell.length_b   1.000
_cell.length_c   1.000
_cell.angle_alpha   90.00
_cell.angle_beta   90.00
_cell.angle_gamma   90.00
#
_symmetry.space_group_name_H-M   'P 1'
#
loop_
_entity.id
_entity.type
_entity.pdbx_description
1 polymer ?
#
loop_
_entity_poly.entity_id
_entity_poly.type
_entity_poly.pdbx_seq_one_letter_code
_entity_poly.pdbx_strand_id
1 'polypeptide(L)' 'MPRKIRELKGILLKAGCIHEKTTGSHTKWAHPKCAHKLILSGKDGADAKPYQEKNVLNYL' A
#
# COMPACT_ATOMS: atom_id res chain seq x y z
N MET A 1 -9.63 15.48 -2.81
CA MET A 1 -9.31 14.58 -3.94
C MET A 1 -8.86 13.25 -3.35
N PRO A 2 -9.28 12.10 -3.91
CA PRO A 2 -8.80 10.80 -3.46
C PRO A 2 -7.27 10.72 -3.61
N ARG A 3 -6.57 10.10 -2.67
CA ARG A 3 -5.12 9.90 -2.80
C ARG A 3 -4.85 8.93 -3.92
N LYS A 4 -3.72 9.09 -4.61
CA LYS A 4 -3.32 8.12 -5.64
C LYS A 4 -2.68 6.89 -5.00
N ILE A 5 -2.77 5.73 -5.65
CA ILE A 5 -2.10 4.51 -5.18
C ILE A 5 -0.59 4.73 -5.01
N ARG A 6 0.06 5.48 -5.91
CA ARG A 6 1.49 5.84 -5.77
C ARG A 6 1.80 6.56 -4.44
N GLU A 7 0.87 7.35 -3.92
CA GLU A 7 1.06 8.12 -2.69
C GLU A 7 0.99 7.19 -1.48
N LEU A 8 0.03 6.26 -1.48
CA LEU A 8 -0.06 5.20 -0.46
C LEU A 8 1.22 4.35 -0.42
N LYS A 9 1.74 3.95 -1.58
CA LYS A 9 3.02 3.23 -1.68
C LYS A 9 4.19 4.07 -1.13
N GLY A 10 4.22 5.37 -1.43
CA GLY A 10 5.23 6.29 -0.91
C GLY A 10 5.21 6.41 0.61
N ILE A 11 4.02 6.43 1.23
CA ILE A 11 3.88 6.44 2.70
C ILE A 11 4.43 5.14 3.29
N LEU A 12 4.06 3.99 2.73
CA LEU A 12 4.54 2.68 3.17
C LEU A 12 6.08 2.55 3.02
N LEU A 13 6.64 3.03 1.92
CA LEU A 13 8.09 3.09 1.71
C LEU A 13 8.79 3.97 2.76
N LYS A 14 8.25 5.16 3.05
CA LYS A 14 8.78 6.06 4.09
C LYS A 14 8.73 5.43 5.47
N ALA A 15 7.73 4.60 5.74
CA ALA A 15 7.62 3.84 6.97
C ALA A 15 8.60 2.65 7.05
N GLY A 16 9.37 2.36 5.99
CA GLY A 16 10.29 1.23 5.95
C GLY A 16 9.62 -0.10 5.60
N CYS A 17 8.42 -0.06 5.00
CA CYS A 17 7.76 -1.27 4.50
C CYS A 17 8.44 -1.75 3.22
N ILE A 18 8.57 -3.07 3.12
CA ILE A 18 9.09 -3.77 1.95
C ILE A 18 7.90 -4.16 1.07
N HIS A 19 8.03 -3.92 -0.24
CA HIS A 19 7.01 -4.32 -1.20
C HIS A 19 7.43 -5.56 -2.00
N GLU A 20 6.49 -6.49 -2.19
CA GLU A 20 6.64 -7.63 -3.08
C GLU A 20 5.61 -7.50 -4.21
N LYS A 21 6.13 -7.45 -5.44
CA LYS A 21 5.27 -7.41 -6.62
C LYS A 21 4.64 -8.79 -6.80
N THR A 22 3.31 -8.85 -6.76
CA THR A 22 2.56 -10.08 -7.06
C THR A 22 1.99 -9.95 -8.47
N THR A 23 1.55 -11.07 -9.04
CA THR A 23 0.95 -11.13 -10.38
C THR A 23 -0.14 -10.07 -10.57
N GLY A 24 -0.11 -9.39 -11.73
CA GLY A 24 -1.10 -8.36 -12.09
C GLY A 24 -0.82 -6.99 -11.46
N SER A 25 -1.88 -6.32 -11.02
CA SER A 25 -1.81 -4.98 -10.40
C SER A 25 -1.77 -5.04 -8.87
N HIS A 26 -1.39 -6.18 -8.28
CA HIS A 26 -1.37 -6.38 -6.83
C HIS A 26 0.06 -6.25 -6.30
N THR A 27 0.21 -5.50 -5.21
CA THR A 27 1.48 -5.34 -4.50
C THR A 27 1.26 -5.75 -3.05
N LYS A 28 2.05 -6.70 -2.57
CA LYS A 28 2.08 -7.06 -1.15
C LYS A 28 3.07 -6.15 -0.44
N TRP A 29 2.73 -5.75 0.78
CA TRP A 29 3.52 -4.88 1.63
C TRP A 29 3.70 -5.56 2.97
N ALA A 30 4.93 -5.62 3.44
CA ALA A 30 5.29 -6.22 4.70
C ALA A 30 6.29 -5.30 5.40
N HIS A 31 6.06 -5.03 6.68
CA HIS A 31 6.96 -4.26 7.50
C HIS A 31 7.78 -5.23 8.38
N PRO A 32 9.11 -5.09 8.48
CA PRO A 32 9.95 -6.02 9.24
C PRO A 32 9.60 -6.09 10.73
N LYS A 33 8.96 -5.04 11.28
CA LYS A 33 8.52 -5.01 12.68
C LYS A 33 7.05 -5.43 12.89
N CYS A 34 6.28 -5.66 11.83
CA CYS A 34 4.87 -6.07 11.92
C CYS A 34 4.64 -7.43 11.24
N ALA A 35 4.04 -8.37 11.96
CA ALA A 35 3.69 -9.68 11.41
C ALA A 35 2.59 -9.60 10.33
N HIS A 36 1.83 -8.49 10.30
CA HIS A 36 0.73 -8.31 9.36
C HIS A 36 1.23 -7.89 7.97
N LYS A 37 0.61 -8.43 6.92
CA LYS A 37 0.88 -8.09 5.53
C LYS A 37 -0.27 -7.26 4.97
N LEU A 38 0.04 -6.18 4.28
CA LEU A 38 -0.93 -5.32 3.62
C LEU A 38 -0.94 -5.61 2.12
N ILE A 39 -2.11 -5.75 1.51
CA ILE A 39 -2.24 -5.96 0.06
C ILE A 39 -2.85 -4.70 -0.54
N LEU A 40 -2.09 -4.05 -1.43
CA LEU A 40 -2.57 -2.93 -2.23
C LEU A 40 -2.82 -3.40 -3.67
N SER A 41 -4.01 -3.11 -4.17
CA SER A 41 -4.42 -3.44 -5.54
C SER A 41 -4.59 -2.18 -6.38
N GLY A 42 -4.15 -2.25 -7.62
CA GLY A 42 -4.30 -1.19 -8.62
C GLY A 42 -2.96 -0.62 -9.11
N LYS A 43 -3.06 0.14 -10.20
CA LYS A 43 -1.93 0.80 -10.85
C LYS A 43 -1.59 2.09 -10.13
N ASP A 44 -0.32 2.51 -10.20
CA ASP A 44 0.18 3.70 -9.51
C ASP A 44 -0.55 5.01 -9.88
N GLY A 45 -1.06 5.08 -11.11
CA GLY A 45 -1.82 6.22 -11.62
C GLY A 45 -3.31 6.23 -11.25
N ALA A 46 -3.84 5.15 -10.67
CA ALA A 46 -5.24 5.08 -10.28
C ALA A 46 -5.46 5.69 -8.89
N ASP A 47 -6.66 6.22 -8.69
CA ASP A 47 -7.11 6.71 -7.40
C ASP A 47 -7.30 5.55 -6.42
N ALA A 48 -6.83 5.75 -5.19
CA ALA A 48 -7.01 4.79 -4.13
C ALA A 48 -8.48 4.75 -3.70
N LYS A 49 -8.96 3.54 -3.42
CA LYS A 49 -10.29 3.37 -2.85
C LYS A 49 -10.25 3.76 -1.36
N PRO A 50 -11.34 4.29 -0.79
CA PRO A 50 -11.37 4.72 0.61
C PRO A 50 -10.93 3.64 1.62
N TYR A 51 -11.24 2.36 1.34
CA TYR A 51 -10.77 1.27 2.20
C TYR A 51 -9.26 1.05 2.12
N GLN A 52 -8.62 1.33 0.98
CA GLN A 52 -7.16 1.17 0.83
C GLN A 52 -6.43 2.24 1.65
N GLU A 53 -6.95 3.47 1.63
CA GLU A 53 -6.43 4.54 2.48
C GLU A 53 -6.57 4.19 3.96
N LYS A 54 -7.76 3.73 4.38
CA LYS A 54 -8.01 3.27 5.76
C LYS A 54 -7.09 2.12 6.16
N ASN A 55 -6.88 1.14 5.26
CA ASN A 55 -5.99 0.02 5.54
C ASN A 55 -4.53 0.47 5.72
N VAL A 56 -4.05 1.43 4.91
CA VAL A 56 -2.69 1.98 5.06
C VAL A 56 -2.56 2.76 6.36
N LEU A 57 -3.57 3.58 6.71
CA LEU A 57 -3.61 4.33 7.96
C LEU A 57 -3.66 3.43 9.20
N ASN A 58 -4.40 2.34 9.16
CA ASN A 58 -4.46 1.37 10.27
C ASN A 58 -3.22 0.47 10.35
N TYR A 59 -2.44 0.38 9.27
CA TYR A 59 -1.26 -0.48 9.20
C TYR A 59 0.00 0.16 9.79
N LEU A 60 0.07 1.49 9.74
CA LEU A 60 1.16 2.32 10.27
C LEU A 60 0.92 2.65 11.73
#